data_AF-A0A2G6HZL7-F1
#
_entry.id   AF-A0A2G6HZL7-F1
#
_cell.length_a   1.000
_cell.length_b   1.000
_cell.length_c   1.000
_cell.angle_alpha   90.00
_cell.angle_beta   90.00
_cell.angle_gamma   90.00
#
_symmetry.space_group_name_H-M   'P 1'
#
loop_
_entity.id
_entity.type
_entity.pdbx_description
1 polymer ?
#
loop_
_entity_poly.entity_id
_entity_poly.type
_entity_poly.pdbx_seq_one_letter_code
_entity_poly.pdbx_strand_id
1 'polypeptide(L)'
;MPITIEKKGLQTLLNMLLSCKCPVTEETERALFEIYHQVKDQELIDFSALLEAAEINPQRTPLHLVADFCSWSRDSLSEFTITHNDIIRYSCTGQHFDHFLKAVNPLIIRDTASFMVGHMLVPATLKKENDTLVAEYTEGEHTARFLNILLPPEIPWQYDGVYGVHLGTVLTMLDSEQERMVREHLANIQEFATIAKDVECIDYQKFQRYGNYQEQVQIRIARNFPGS
;
A
#
# COMPACT_ATOMS: atom_id res chain seq x y z
N MET A 1 13.76 -15.72 18.96
CA MET A 1 12.32 -15.59 18.68
C MET A 1 12.12 -15.51 17.17
N PRO A 2 11.05 -16.10 16.62
CA PRO A 2 10.73 -15.97 15.19
C PRO A 2 10.48 -14.50 14.81
N ILE A 3 10.50 -14.21 13.50
CA ILE A 3 10.15 -12.89 12.97
C ILE A 3 8.67 -12.64 13.28
N THR A 4 8.35 -11.47 13.82
CA THR A 4 6.97 -11.07 14.14
C THR A 4 6.57 -9.80 13.42
N ILE A 5 5.27 -9.52 13.33
CA ILE A 5 4.73 -8.27 12.79
C ILE A 5 3.67 -7.69 13.73
N GLU A 6 3.68 -6.37 13.91
CA GLU A 6 2.60 -5.66 14.62
C GLU A 6 1.29 -5.78 13.84
N LYS A 7 0.16 -5.95 14.54
CA LYS A 7 -1.17 -6.03 13.92
C LYS A 7 -1.45 -4.92 12.91
N LYS A 8 -1.18 -3.66 13.27
CA LYS A 8 -1.37 -2.51 12.37
C LYS A 8 -0.47 -2.58 11.13
N GLY A 9 0.76 -3.09 11.30
CA GLY A 9 1.67 -3.35 10.19
C GLY A 9 1.10 -4.40 9.24
N LEU A 10 0.61 -5.53 9.79
CA LEU A 10 0.00 -6.58 8.97
C LEU A 10 -1.25 -6.08 8.22
N GLN A 11 -2.14 -5.35 8.89
CA GLN A 11 -3.31 -4.74 8.26
C GLN A 11 -2.92 -3.86 7.07
N THR A 12 -1.94 -2.98 7.27
CA THR A 12 -1.41 -2.09 6.22
C THR A 12 -0.82 -2.89 5.05
N LEU A 13 -0.05 -3.93 5.35
CA LEU A 13 0.57 -4.81 4.35
C LEU A 13 -0.48 -5.60 3.55
N LEU A 14 -1.53 -6.10 4.19
CA LEU A 14 -2.63 -6.79 3.52
C LEU A 14 -3.45 -5.84 2.62
N ASN A 15 -3.73 -4.62 3.10
CA ASN A 15 -4.35 -3.59 2.25
C ASN A 15 -3.46 -3.23 1.04
N MET A 16 -2.14 -3.17 1.25
CA MET A 16 -1.19 -2.95 0.16
C MET A 16 -1.19 -4.13 -0.81
N LEU A 17 -1.33 -5.37 -0.34
CA LEU A 17 -1.42 -6.57 -1.19
C LEU A 17 -2.70 -6.57 -2.04
N LEU A 18 -3.83 -6.13 -1.48
CA LEU A 18 -5.11 -6.04 -2.19
C LEU A 18 -5.14 -4.94 -3.25
N SER A 19 -4.45 -3.83 -3.01
CA SER A 19 -4.31 -2.76 -4.00
C SER A 19 -3.20 -3.09 -5.02
N CYS A 20 -2.02 -3.53 -4.60
CA CYS A 20 -0.92 -3.83 -5.52
C CYS A 20 -1.34 -4.83 -6.61
N LYS A 21 -0.92 -4.57 -7.85
CA LYS A 21 -0.95 -5.53 -8.97
C LYS A 21 0.24 -6.49 -8.97
N CYS A 22 0.86 -6.66 -7.81
CA CYS A 22 1.87 -7.65 -7.54
C CYS A 22 1.27 -9.05 -7.81
N PRO A 23 2.06 -10.01 -8.33
CA PRO A 23 1.56 -11.32 -8.73
C PRO A 23 1.22 -12.16 -7.50
N VAL A 24 -0.01 -12.05 -7.00
CA VAL A 24 -0.53 -12.86 -5.89
C VAL A 24 -1.75 -13.62 -6.38
N THR A 25 -1.72 -14.95 -6.26
CA THR A 25 -2.86 -15.80 -6.61
C THR A 25 -3.99 -15.62 -5.61
N GLU A 26 -5.22 -15.94 -6.03
CA GLU A 26 -6.37 -15.95 -5.12
C GLU A 26 -6.20 -16.95 -3.98
N GLU A 27 -5.58 -18.11 -4.24
CA GLU A 27 -5.30 -19.12 -3.22
C GLU A 27 -4.38 -18.57 -2.13
N THR A 28 -3.26 -17.96 -2.51
CA THR A 28 -2.35 -17.31 -1.57
C THR A 28 -3.04 -16.18 -0.80
N GLU A 29 -3.80 -15.33 -1.49
CA GLU A 29 -4.52 -14.24 -0.84
C GLU A 29 -5.48 -14.78 0.23
N ARG A 30 -6.30 -15.78 -0.10
CA ARG A 30 -7.22 -16.41 0.87
C ARG A 30 -6.48 -17.00 2.07
N ALA A 31 -5.38 -17.71 1.86
CA ALA A 31 -4.59 -18.30 2.95
C ALA A 31 -4.05 -17.24 3.92
N LEU A 32 -3.54 -16.12 3.39
CA LEU A 32 -3.05 -15.00 4.21
C LEU A 32 -4.16 -14.35 5.03
N PHE A 33 -5.34 -14.14 4.42
CA PHE A 33 -6.48 -13.56 5.12
C PHE A 33 -7.10 -14.52 6.14
N GLU A 34 -7.08 -15.83 5.89
CA GLU A 34 -7.49 -16.82 6.87
C GLU A 34 -6.61 -16.76 8.13
N ILE A 35 -5.28 -16.71 7.96
CA ILE A 35 -4.35 -16.51 9.08
C ILE A 35 -4.67 -15.20 9.80
N TYR A 36 -4.80 -14.09 9.07
CA TYR A 36 -5.14 -12.78 9.65
C TYR A 36 -6.39 -12.84 10.53
N HIS A 37 -7.47 -13.46 10.05
CA HIS A 37 -8.72 -13.58 10.81
C HIS A 37 -8.60 -14.43 12.08
N GLN A 38 -7.70 -15.43 12.09
CA GLN A 38 -7.43 -16.26 13.26
C GLN A 38 -6.59 -15.53 14.33
N VAL A 39 -5.76 -14.57 13.92
CA VAL A 39 -4.80 -13.89 14.79
C VAL A 39 -5.12 -12.40 15.01
N LYS A 40 -6.22 -11.89 14.47
CA LYS A 40 -6.58 -10.46 14.50
C LYS A 40 -6.68 -9.83 15.90
N ASP A 41 -6.85 -10.64 16.94
CA ASP A 41 -6.93 -10.15 18.33
C ASP A 41 -5.55 -10.12 19.03
N GLN A 42 -4.48 -10.53 18.33
CA GLN A 42 -3.10 -10.48 18.81
C GLN A 42 -2.44 -9.17 18.39
N GLU A 43 -1.60 -8.60 19.27
CA GLU A 43 -0.81 -7.39 18.96
C GLU A 43 0.42 -7.70 18.11
N LEU A 44 1.08 -8.84 18.38
CA LEU A 44 2.23 -9.35 17.64
C LEU A 44 1.87 -10.70 17.03
N ILE A 45 2.12 -10.84 15.74
CA ILE A 45 1.71 -11.98 14.93
C ILE A 45 2.97 -12.66 14.38
N ASP A 46 2.98 -14.00 14.34
CA ASP A 46 4.07 -14.76 13.74
C ASP A 46 4.12 -14.50 12.23
N PHE A 47 5.15 -13.77 11.81
CA PHE A 47 5.33 -13.42 10.41
C PHE A 47 5.91 -14.58 9.60
N SER A 48 6.54 -15.55 10.25
CA SER A 48 7.08 -16.75 9.61
C SER A 48 5.95 -17.60 9.03
N ALA A 49 4.86 -17.78 9.78
CA ALA A 49 3.67 -18.49 9.30
C ALA A 49 3.02 -17.80 8.08
N LEU A 50 3.04 -16.47 8.03
CA LEU A 50 2.55 -15.70 6.89
C LEU A 50 3.45 -15.86 5.66
N LEU A 51 4.78 -15.91 5.85
CA LEU A 51 5.72 -16.21 4.78
C LEU A 51 5.53 -17.62 4.25
N GLU A 52 5.37 -18.63 5.11
CA GLU A 52 5.08 -20.01 4.71
C GLU A 52 3.81 -20.11 3.86
N ALA A 53 2.74 -19.40 4.22
CA ALA A 53 1.53 -19.33 3.39
C ALA A 53 1.77 -18.60 2.05
N ALA A 54 2.68 -17.62 2.03
CA ALA A 54 3.04 -16.89 0.83
C ALA A 54 3.90 -17.72 -0.16
N GLU A 55 4.62 -18.74 0.31
CA GLU A 55 5.42 -19.66 -0.53
C GLU A 55 4.56 -20.51 -1.47
N ILE A 56 3.24 -20.63 -1.22
CA ILE A 56 2.29 -21.25 -2.16
C ILE A 56 2.24 -20.47 -3.49
N ASN A 57 2.55 -19.17 -3.45
CA ASN A 57 2.52 -18.33 -4.62
C ASN A 57 3.70 -18.63 -5.55
N PRO A 58 3.49 -18.74 -6.88
CA PRO A 58 4.56 -19.09 -7.81
C PRO A 58 5.65 -18.01 -7.96
N GLN A 59 5.39 -16.80 -7.45
CA GLN A 59 6.31 -15.67 -7.51
C GLN A 59 6.42 -15.00 -6.14
N ARG A 60 7.47 -14.19 -5.95
CA ARG A 60 7.63 -13.43 -4.71
C ARG A 60 6.47 -12.45 -4.53
N THR A 61 5.82 -12.53 -3.38
CA THR A 61 4.71 -11.65 -2.96
C THR A 61 5.23 -10.38 -2.24
N PRO A 62 4.37 -9.37 -1.99
CA PRO A 62 4.72 -8.22 -1.16
C PRO A 62 5.27 -8.57 0.23
N LEU A 63 4.83 -9.68 0.83
CA LEU A 63 5.33 -10.13 2.14
C LEU A 63 6.83 -10.44 2.09
N HIS A 64 7.28 -11.14 1.05
CA HIS A 64 8.69 -11.45 0.86
C HIS A 64 9.53 -10.18 0.66
N LEU A 65 9.01 -9.22 -0.11
CA LEU A 65 9.71 -7.97 -0.37
C LEU A 65 9.85 -7.09 0.90
N VAL A 66 8.80 -7.07 1.72
CA VAL A 66 8.83 -6.41 3.04
C VAL A 66 9.80 -7.12 3.98
N ALA A 67 9.81 -8.46 4.01
CA ALA A 67 10.73 -9.24 4.83
C ALA A 67 12.20 -8.87 4.49
N ASP A 68 12.54 -8.87 3.20
CA ASP A 68 13.85 -8.48 2.71
C ASP A 68 14.20 -7.06 3.14
N PHE A 69 13.30 -6.10 2.88
CA PHE A 69 13.50 -4.70 3.24
C PHE A 69 13.79 -4.52 4.73
N CYS A 70 12.97 -5.13 5.59
CA CYS A 70 13.13 -5.00 7.03
C CYS A 70 14.45 -5.62 7.49
N SER A 71 14.84 -6.76 6.94
CA SER A 71 16.04 -7.49 7.33
C SER A 71 17.33 -6.69 7.16
N TRP A 72 17.40 -5.77 6.19
CA TRP A 72 18.62 -4.99 5.89
C TRP A 72 19.06 -4.04 7.00
N SER A 73 18.15 -3.71 7.92
CA SER A 73 18.37 -2.75 9.01
C SER A 73 18.34 -3.39 10.39
N ARG A 74 18.37 -4.73 10.46
CA ARG A 74 18.25 -5.48 11.71
C ARG A 74 19.55 -6.21 12.01
N ASP A 75 19.93 -6.23 13.29
CA ASP A 75 21.13 -6.92 13.77
C ASP A 75 21.00 -8.45 13.65
N SER A 76 19.77 -8.95 13.76
CA SER A 76 19.44 -10.37 13.59
C SER A 76 18.51 -10.56 12.40
N LEU A 77 18.89 -11.43 11.47
CA LEU A 77 18.09 -11.77 10.30
C LEU A 77 16.99 -12.79 10.60
N SER A 78 17.07 -13.48 11.75
CA SER A 78 16.13 -14.53 12.15
C SER A 78 15.20 -14.12 13.29
N GLU A 79 15.45 -12.96 13.91
CA GLU A 79 14.73 -12.51 15.10
C GLU A 79 14.59 -10.98 15.10
N PHE A 80 13.43 -10.50 14.67
CA PHE A 80 13.06 -9.09 14.75
C PHE A 80 11.54 -8.92 14.66
N THR A 81 11.06 -7.74 15.06
CA THR A 81 9.68 -7.31 14.86
C THR A 81 9.61 -6.33 13.69
N ILE A 82 8.70 -6.60 12.77
CA ILE A 82 8.26 -5.68 11.72
C ILE A 82 7.20 -4.78 12.33
N THR A 83 7.50 -3.49 12.39
CA THR A 83 6.61 -2.47 12.94
C THR A 83 5.70 -1.90 11.87
N HIS A 84 4.63 -1.22 12.27
CA HIS A 84 3.79 -0.45 11.36
C HIS A 84 4.60 0.59 10.57
N ASN A 85 5.58 1.22 11.21
CA ASN A 85 6.46 2.19 10.55
C ASN A 85 7.35 1.55 9.48
N ASP A 86 7.78 0.29 9.66
CA ASP A 86 8.56 -0.40 8.64
C ASP A 86 7.75 -0.63 7.35
N ILE A 87 6.45 -0.96 7.49
CA ILE A 87 5.55 -1.12 6.34
C ILE A 87 5.34 0.22 5.62
N ILE A 88 5.07 1.29 6.35
CA ILE A 88 4.90 2.63 5.77
C ILE A 88 6.18 3.06 5.04
N ARG A 89 7.36 2.88 5.67
CA ARG A 89 8.67 3.20 5.07
C ARG A 89 8.87 2.43 3.78
N TYR A 90 8.65 1.11 3.80
CA TYR A 90 8.76 0.30 2.60
C TYR A 90 7.95 0.92 1.45
N SER A 91 6.69 1.27 1.68
CA SER A 91 5.78 1.79 0.64
C SER A 91 6.09 3.21 0.14
N CYS A 92 7.00 3.96 0.78
CA CYS A 92 7.33 5.35 0.41
C CYS A 92 8.84 5.59 0.13
N THR A 93 9.66 4.53 0.08
CA THR A 93 11.11 4.65 -0.13
C THR A 93 11.54 4.43 -1.59
N GLY A 94 12.74 4.92 -1.93
CA GLY A 94 13.35 4.75 -3.24
C GLY A 94 13.48 3.28 -3.67
N GLN A 95 13.69 2.35 -2.73
CA GLN A 95 13.75 0.93 -3.05
C GLN A 95 12.44 0.40 -3.66
N HIS A 96 11.29 0.81 -3.11
CA HIS A 96 9.98 0.42 -3.64
C HIS A 96 9.70 1.10 -4.98
N PHE A 97 10.03 2.39 -5.09
CA PHE A 97 9.95 3.16 -6.33
C PHE A 97 10.77 2.51 -7.46
N ASP A 98 12.04 2.19 -7.20
CA ASP A 98 12.97 1.61 -8.18
C ASP A 98 12.55 0.20 -8.60
N HIS A 99 12.03 -0.59 -7.67
CA HIS A 99 11.52 -1.92 -7.98
C HIS A 99 10.39 -1.82 -9.01
N PHE A 100 9.48 -0.87 -8.81
CA PHE A 100 8.35 -0.69 -9.71
C PHE A 100 8.72 -0.02 -11.02
N LEU A 101 9.62 0.97 -10.99
CA LEU A 101 10.12 1.65 -12.19
C LEU A 101 10.67 0.65 -13.21
N LYS A 102 11.39 -0.38 -12.76
CA LYS A 102 11.93 -1.46 -13.61
C LYS A 102 10.85 -2.30 -14.29
N ALA A 103 9.64 -2.34 -13.73
CA ALA A 103 8.50 -3.10 -14.27
C ALA A 103 7.59 -2.24 -15.19
N VAL A 104 7.82 -0.93 -15.28
CA VAL A 104 7.04 -0.04 -16.14
C VAL A 104 7.37 -0.30 -17.62
N ASN A 105 6.33 -0.58 -18.40
CA ASN A 105 6.43 -0.64 -19.86
C ASN A 105 5.72 0.59 -20.48
N PRO A 106 6.46 1.55 -21.07
CA PRO A 106 5.88 2.78 -21.60
C PRO A 106 4.97 2.58 -22.82
N LEU A 107 5.04 1.41 -23.48
CA LEU A 107 4.10 1.06 -24.56
C LEU A 107 2.70 0.68 -24.03
N ILE A 108 2.59 0.36 -22.75
CA ILE A 108 1.34 -0.05 -22.09
C ILE A 108 0.84 1.04 -21.14
N ILE A 109 1.75 1.70 -20.42
CA ILE A 109 1.48 2.75 -19.43
C ILE A 109 1.77 4.09 -20.10
N ARG A 110 0.72 4.76 -20.59
CA ARG A 110 0.83 5.99 -21.39
C ARG A 110 1.09 7.23 -20.54
N ASP A 111 0.67 7.20 -19.28
CA ASP A 111 0.90 8.27 -18.30
C ASP A 111 1.73 7.69 -17.15
N THR A 112 3.04 7.59 -17.38
CA THR A 112 3.95 7.01 -16.40
C THR A 112 3.99 7.82 -15.10
N ALA A 113 3.79 9.15 -15.16
CA ALA A 113 3.79 10.00 -13.97
C ALA A 113 2.65 9.63 -13.02
N SER A 114 1.40 9.64 -13.51
CA SER A 114 0.23 9.22 -12.71
C SER A 114 0.36 7.79 -12.20
N PHE A 115 0.96 6.90 -13.00
CA PHE A 115 1.15 5.51 -12.61
C PHE A 115 2.15 5.37 -11.45
N MET A 116 3.29 6.04 -11.53
CA MET A 116 4.34 6.01 -10.51
C MET A 116 3.90 6.73 -9.24
N VAL A 117 3.27 7.92 -9.36
CA VAL A 117 2.73 8.66 -8.22
C VAL A 117 1.65 7.87 -7.51
N GLY A 118 0.73 7.28 -8.28
CA GLY A 118 -0.32 6.42 -7.75
C GLY A 118 0.21 5.14 -7.12
N HIS A 119 1.42 4.67 -7.44
CA HIS A 119 1.99 3.45 -6.87
C HIS A 119 2.75 3.67 -5.55
N MET A 120 3.15 4.90 -5.22
CA MET A 120 3.76 5.16 -3.93
C MET A 120 2.69 5.37 -2.86
N LEU A 121 3.02 5.07 -1.60
CA LEU A 121 2.21 5.53 -0.47
C LEU A 121 2.40 7.04 -0.32
N VAL A 122 1.33 7.79 -0.57
CA VAL A 122 1.29 9.25 -0.40
C VAL A 122 0.41 9.65 0.79
N PRO A 123 0.79 10.71 1.52
CA PRO A 123 -0.02 11.25 2.62
C PRO A 123 -1.14 12.13 2.04
N ALA A 124 -2.39 11.74 2.20
CA ALA A 124 -3.52 12.42 1.60
C ALA A 124 -4.66 12.70 2.58
N THR A 125 -5.41 13.76 2.33
CA THR A 125 -6.70 14.01 3.00
C THR A 125 -7.82 13.40 2.18
N LEU A 126 -8.88 12.91 2.84
CA LEU A 126 -10.03 12.32 2.16
C LEU A 126 -11.23 13.27 2.17
N LYS A 127 -11.92 13.34 1.04
CA LYS A 127 -13.18 14.07 0.86
C LYS A 127 -14.20 13.18 0.17
N LYS A 128 -15.48 13.48 0.40
CA LYS A 128 -16.58 12.83 -0.31
C LYS A 128 -17.17 13.82 -1.32
N GLU A 129 -17.21 13.42 -2.59
CA GLU A 129 -17.76 14.21 -3.69
C GLU A 129 -18.72 13.35 -4.51
N ASN A 130 -19.99 13.76 -4.63
CA ASN A 130 -21.01 13.05 -5.42
C ASN A 130 -21.04 11.53 -5.16
N ASP A 131 -21.02 11.14 -3.89
CA ASP A 131 -20.96 9.74 -3.43
C ASP A 131 -19.68 8.94 -3.71
N THR A 132 -18.63 9.59 -4.24
CA THR A 132 -17.30 8.99 -4.40
C THR A 132 -16.31 9.54 -3.38
N LEU A 133 -15.32 8.72 -3.02
CA LEU A 133 -14.19 9.18 -2.21
C LEU A 133 -13.09 9.72 -3.11
N VAL A 134 -12.58 10.88 -2.73
CA VAL A 134 -11.47 11.58 -3.36
C VAL A 134 -10.36 11.75 -2.33
N ALA A 135 -9.14 11.40 -2.69
CA ALA A 135 -7.96 11.75 -1.90
C ALA A 135 -7.22 12.93 -2.53
N GLU A 136 -6.76 13.86 -1.70
CA GLU A 136 -5.95 15.00 -2.11
C GLU A 136 -4.57 14.90 -1.47
N TYR A 137 -3.54 14.84 -2.32
CA TYR A 137 -2.14 14.89 -1.94
C TYR A 137 -1.56 16.24 -2.36
N THR A 138 -1.00 16.97 -1.39
CA THR A 138 -0.37 18.27 -1.63
C THR A 138 1.14 18.16 -1.48
N GLU A 139 1.86 18.65 -2.48
CA GLU A 139 3.32 18.78 -2.53
C GLU A 139 3.67 20.22 -2.92
N GLY A 140 4.14 21.01 -1.94
CA GLY A 140 4.34 22.45 -2.12
C GLY A 140 3.02 23.17 -2.44
N GLU A 141 2.99 23.89 -3.56
CA GLU A 141 1.78 24.59 -4.06
C GLU A 141 0.90 23.71 -4.95
N HIS A 142 1.37 22.50 -5.30
CA HIS A 142 0.66 21.59 -6.20
C HIS A 142 -0.20 20.61 -5.42
N THR A 143 -1.41 20.34 -5.93
CA THR A 143 -2.31 19.33 -5.35
C THR A 143 -2.76 18.36 -6.44
N ALA A 144 -2.43 17.09 -6.24
CA ALA A 144 -2.88 15.98 -7.06
C ALA A 144 -4.17 15.38 -6.46
N ARG A 145 -5.16 15.11 -7.32
CA ARG A 145 -6.45 14.52 -6.92
C ARG A 145 -6.51 13.05 -7.34
N PHE A 146 -6.94 12.20 -6.43
CA PHE A 146 -7.05 10.77 -6.63
C PHE A 146 -8.53 10.43 -6.52
N LEU A 147 -9.17 10.09 -7.64
CA LEU A 147 -10.62 9.89 -7.72
C LEU A 147 -10.96 8.41 -7.57
N ASN A 148 -12.14 8.13 -7.02
CA ASN A 148 -12.66 6.77 -6.84
C ASN A 148 -11.78 5.93 -5.89
N ILE A 149 -11.39 6.54 -4.78
CA ILE A 149 -10.63 5.88 -3.71
C ILE A 149 -11.48 4.83 -3.01
N LEU A 150 -10.85 3.71 -2.67
CA LEU A 150 -11.40 2.67 -1.81
C LEU A 150 -10.93 2.86 -0.38
N LEU A 151 -11.87 2.77 0.55
CA LEU A 151 -11.61 2.73 1.98
C LEU A 151 -11.90 1.29 2.47
N PRO A 152 -10.88 0.50 2.85
CA PRO A 152 -11.08 -0.78 3.50
C PRO A 152 -11.94 -0.62 4.77
N PRO A 153 -12.77 -1.62 5.10
CA PRO A 153 -13.81 -1.48 6.12
C PRO A 153 -13.29 -1.33 7.55
N GLU A 154 -12.06 -1.77 7.81
CA GLU A 154 -11.41 -1.63 9.10
C GLU A 154 -10.86 -0.21 9.33
N ILE A 155 -10.83 0.63 8.30
CA ILE A 155 -10.34 2.01 8.40
C ILE A 155 -11.54 2.95 8.55
N PRO A 156 -11.59 3.74 9.64
CA PRO A 156 -12.71 4.63 9.86
C PRO A 156 -12.77 5.72 8.79
N TRP A 157 -13.98 5.94 8.29
CA TRP A 157 -14.33 7.18 7.60
C TRP A 157 -14.29 8.35 8.60
N GLN A 158 -13.99 9.56 8.14
CA GLN A 158 -13.92 10.79 8.97
C GLN A 158 -12.89 10.74 10.10
N TYR A 159 -11.66 10.39 9.75
CA TYR A 159 -10.49 10.70 10.57
C TYR A 159 -10.08 12.15 10.34
N ASP A 160 -9.88 12.92 11.42
CA ASP A 160 -9.44 14.32 11.37
C ASP A 160 -7.96 14.51 10.99
N GLY A 161 -7.28 13.42 10.59
CA GLY A 161 -5.88 13.44 10.21
C GLY A 161 -5.65 13.01 8.75
N VAL A 162 -4.44 12.52 8.50
CA VAL A 162 -3.96 12.17 7.17
C VAL A 162 -4.03 10.66 6.96
N TYR A 163 -4.37 10.25 5.74
CA TYR A 163 -4.42 8.85 5.33
C TYR A 163 -3.20 8.52 4.47
N GLY A 164 -2.71 7.29 4.56
CA GLY A 164 -1.74 6.74 3.62
C GLY A 164 -2.47 6.10 2.43
N VAL A 165 -2.38 6.70 1.26
CA VAL A 165 -3.05 6.23 0.04
C VAL A 165 -2.03 5.59 -0.89
N HIS A 166 -2.34 4.40 -1.40
CA HIS A 166 -1.53 3.67 -2.36
C HIS A 166 -2.46 3.00 -3.37
N LEU A 167 -2.23 3.29 -4.65
CA LEU A 167 -2.90 2.71 -5.81
C LEU A 167 -4.41 2.62 -5.59
N GLY A 168 -5.05 3.78 -5.40
CA GLY A 168 -6.50 3.91 -5.30
C GLY A 168 -7.13 3.36 -4.02
N THR A 169 -6.32 2.99 -3.04
CA THR A 169 -6.79 2.39 -1.79
C THR A 169 -6.13 3.06 -0.59
N VAL A 170 -6.90 3.32 0.45
CA VAL A 170 -6.37 3.75 1.75
C VAL A 170 -5.75 2.55 2.44
N LEU A 171 -4.46 2.62 2.77
CA LEU A 171 -3.76 1.54 3.46
C LEU A 171 -3.86 1.64 4.97
N THR A 172 -3.76 2.86 5.50
CA THR A 172 -3.68 3.14 6.94
C THR A 172 -4.00 4.61 7.24
N MET A 173 -4.20 4.92 8.52
CA MET A 173 -4.19 6.30 9.04
C MET A 173 -2.76 6.65 9.48
N LEU A 174 -2.34 7.87 9.20
CA LEU A 174 -1.04 8.39 9.59
C LEU A 174 -1.21 9.34 10.78
N ASP A 175 -0.37 9.15 11.81
CA ASP A 175 -0.12 10.21 12.77
C ASP A 175 0.85 11.27 12.19
N SER A 176 1.12 12.33 12.95
CA SER A 176 1.98 13.43 12.50
C SER A 176 3.45 13.03 12.28
N GLU A 177 3.96 12.05 13.04
CA GLU A 177 5.32 11.55 12.86
C GLU A 177 5.42 10.68 11.60
N GLN A 178 4.41 9.85 11.36
CA GLN A 178 4.30 9.00 10.18
C GLN A 178 4.10 9.81 8.91
N GLU A 179 3.24 10.85 8.94
CA GLU A 179 3.08 11.77 7.82
C GLU A 179 4.42 12.43 7.47
N ARG A 180 5.11 12.98 8.48
CA ARG A 180 6.42 13.61 8.29
C ARG A 180 7.42 12.63 7.69
N MET A 181 7.48 11.41 8.22
CA MET A 181 8.36 10.35 7.72
C MET A 181 8.08 10.00 6.26
N VAL A 182 6.80 9.88 5.86
CA VAL A 182 6.42 9.62 4.46
C VAL A 182 6.89 10.75 3.57
N ARG A 183 6.62 12.01 3.95
CA ARG A 183 7.05 13.19 3.17
C ARG A 183 8.56 13.25 3.01
N GLU A 184 9.32 13.00 4.08
CA GLU A 184 10.78 12.98 4.06
C GLU A 184 11.31 11.87 3.13
N HIS A 185 10.73 10.66 3.15
CA HIS A 185 11.14 9.60 2.25
C HIS A 185 10.81 9.89 0.79
N LEU A 186 9.61 10.41 0.49
CA LEU A 186 9.22 10.80 -0.87
C LEU A 186 10.08 11.94 -1.42
N ALA A 187 10.40 12.95 -0.59
CA ALA A 187 11.26 14.06 -0.98
C ALA A 187 12.70 13.64 -1.31
N ASN A 188 13.17 12.51 -0.76
CA ASN A 188 14.48 11.94 -1.07
C ASN A 188 14.50 11.19 -2.42
N ILE A 189 13.36 10.98 -3.07
CA ILE A 189 13.26 10.39 -4.42
C ILE A 189 13.11 11.55 -5.42
N GLN A 190 14.21 11.99 -6.01
CA GLN A 190 14.23 13.18 -6.88
C GLN A 190 13.27 13.05 -8.06
N GLU A 191 13.18 11.86 -8.64
CA GLU A 191 12.28 11.52 -9.73
C GLU A 191 10.82 11.65 -9.30
N PHE A 192 10.46 11.16 -8.11
CA PHE A 192 9.10 11.28 -7.56
C PHE A 192 8.72 12.74 -7.37
N ALA A 193 9.58 13.54 -6.73
CA ALA A 193 9.34 14.97 -6.49
C ALA A 193 9.17 15.76 -7.80
N THR A 194 9.79 15.31 -8.89
CA THR A 194 9.64 15.90 -10.22
C THR A 194 8.27 15.52 -10.80
N ILE A 195 7.98 14.23 -10.94
CA ILE A 195 6.76 13.76 -11.62
C ILE A 195 5.48 14.05 -10.83
N ALA A 196 5.55 14.17 -9.50
CA ALA A 196 4.39 14.50 -8.66
C ALA A 196 3.78 15.86 -9.00
N LYS A 197 4.58 16.79 -9.52
CA LYS A 197 4.13 18.13 -9.94
C LYS A 197 3.37 18.11 -11.28
N ASP A 198 3.56 17.05 -12.07
CA ASP A 198 2.92 16.91 -13.38
C ASP A 198 1.58 16.15 -13.28
N VAL A 199 1.28 15.57 -12.11
CA VAL A 199 0.05 14.78 -11.89
C VAL A 199 -1.01 15.67 -11.28
N GLU A 200 -2.01 16.06 -12.08
CA GLU A 200 -3.18 16.79 -11.57
C GLU A 200 -4.25 15.85 -11.03
N CYS A 201 -4.47 14.72 -11.71
CA CYS A 201 -5.60 13.84 -11.43
C CYS A 201 -5.31 12.38 -11.82
N ILE A 202 -5.68 11.45 -10.94
CA ILE A 202 -5.67 10.00 -11.18
C ILE A 202 -7.08 9.45 -10.97
N ASP A 203 -7.70 8.91 -12.02
CA ASP A 203 -9.01 8.25 -11.92
C ASP A 203 -8.88 6.72 -11.93
N TYR A 204 -9.21 6.09 -10.80
CA TYR A 204 -9.12 4.64 -10.64
C TYR A 204 -10.26 3.83 -11.29
N GLN A 205 -11.30 4.46 -11.83
CA GLN A 205 -12.29 3.79 -12.70
C GLN A 205 -11.82 3.70 -14.16
N LYS A 206 -10.85 4.54 -14.55
CA LYS A 206 -10.27 4.59 -15.89
C LYS A 206 -8.76 4.51 -15.84
N PHE A 207 -8.25 3.70 -14.93
CA PHE A 207 -6.82 3.61 -14.69
C PHE A 207 -6.15 2.90 -15.87
N GLN A 208 -5.11 3.52 -16.41
CA GLN A 208 -4.33 2.98 -17.51
C GLN A 208 -3.89 1.53 -17.29
N ARG A 209 -3.77 0.75 -18.38
CA ARG A 209 -3.51 -0.71 -18.40
C ARG A 209 -4.61 -1.59 -17.77
N TYR A 210 -5.26 -1.12 -16.72
CA TYR A 210 -6.14 -1.93 -15.87
C TYR A 210 -7.63 -1.63 -16.02
N GLY A 211 -8.03 -0.53 -16.66
CA GLY A 211 -9.44 -0.17 -16.85
C GLY A 211 -10.09 0.24 -15.53
N ASN A 212 -11.22 -0.40 -15.19
CA ASN A 212 -11.89 -0.20 -13.90
C ASN A 212 -11.12 -0.89 -12.76
N TYR A 213 -10.03 -0.25 -12.36
CA TYR A 213 -9.14 -0.75 -11.32
C TYR A 213 -9.83 -0.72 -9.94
N GLN A 214 -10.64 0.31 -9.67
CA GLN A 214 -11.44 0.42 -8.46
C GLN A 214 -12.35 -0.80 -8.26
N GLU A 215 -13.11 -1.20 -9.29
CA GLU A 215 -13.98 -2.37 -9.20
C GLU A 215 -13.20 -3.67 -8.94
N GLN A 216 -12.04 -3.83 -9.60
CA GLN A 216 -11.19 -5.01 -9.39
C GLN A 216 -10.70 -5.13 -7.95
N VAL A 217 -10.26 -4.02 -7.34
CA VAL A 217 -9.82 -4.03 -5.94
C VAL A 217 -11.00 -4.20 -4.99
N GLN A 218 -12.15 -3.59 -5.29
CA GLN A 218 -13.37 -3.77 -4.50
C GLN A 218 -13.80 -5.24 -4.42
N ILE A 219 -13.73 -5.98 -5.53
CA ILE A 219 -14.02 -7.43 -5.54
C ILE A 219 -13.05 -8.18 -4.62
N ARG A 220 -11.75 -7.84 -4.63
CA ARG A 220 -10.76 -8.46 -3.75
C ARG A 220 -11.00 -8.12 -2.27
N ILE A 221 -11.35 -6.87 -1.96
CA ILE A 221 -11.71 -6.47 -0.58
C ILE A 221 -12.93 -7.25 -0.10
N ALA A 222 -14.03 -7.25 -0.87
CA ALA A 222 -15.26 -7.93 -0.50
C ALA A 222 -15.09 -9.44 -0.27
N ARG A 223 -14.19 -10.07 -1.02
CA ARG A 223 -13.86 -11.50 -0.86
C ARG A 223 -13.15 -11.79 0.47
N ASN A 224 -12.24 -10.92 0.90
CA ASN A 224 -11.36 -11.20 2.03
C ASN A 224 -11.82 -10.57 3.35
N PHE A 225 -12.74 -9.62 3.29
CA PHE A 225 -13.43 -9.04 4.44
C PHE A 225 -14.95 -9.32 4.36
N PRO A 226 -15.38 -10.59 4.52
CA PRO A 226 -16.79 -10.92 4.43
C PRO A 226 -17.56 -10.34 5.62
N GLY A 227 -18.61 -9.55 5.33
CA GLY A 227 -19.50 -8.99 6.35
C GLY A 227 -19.20 -7.55 6.77
N SER A 228 -18.30 -6.86 6.06
CA SER A 228 -18.17 -5.40 6.11
C SER A 228 -19.18 -4.68 5.23
#